data_AF-A0A378BN80-F1
#
_entry.id   AF-A0A378BN80-F1
#
_cell.length_a   1.000
_cell.length_b   1.000
_cell.length_c   1.000
_cell.angle_alpha   90.00
_cell.angle_beta   90.00
_cell.angle_gamma   90.00
#
_symmetry.space_group_name_H-M   'P 1'
#
loop_
_entity.id
_entity.type
_entity.pdbx_description
1 polymer ?
#
loop_
_entity_poly.entity_id
_entity_poly.type
_entity_poly.pdbx_seq_one_letter_code
_entity_poly.pdbx_strand_id
1 'polypeptide(L)'
;MLSYLDVLRDKAPVGAKVAIIGCGGIGFDTAMFLSQSGAATSQDIGEFCREWGIDTSLQTAGGLSAEGPQLSKSPRQIVMLQRKASKPGEGLGKTTGWIHRATLLARGVKMIPAVSYEKIDDEGLHVTIGGERQLLAVDQVVICAGQEPRRELADPLRAAGKTVHLIGGCDVAAELDARRAIAQGTKLALAI
;
A
#
# COMPACT_ATOMS: atom_id res chain seq x y z
N MET A 1 10.77 0.68 14.56
CA MET A 1 9.53 0.96 13.79
C MET A 1 9.83 2.01 12.73
N LEU A 2 9.20 1.93 11.56
CA LEU A 2 9.33 2.93 10.47
C LEU A 2 7.94 3.36 9.99
N SER A 3 7.81 4.61 9.56
CA SER A 3 6.67 5.06 8.77
C SER A 3 6.85 4.66 7.30
N TYR A 4 5.77 4.70 6.52
CA TYR A 4 5.86 4.54 5.07
C TYR A 4 6.73 5.60 4.40
N LEU A 5 6.88 6.80 5.01
CA LEU A 5 7.78 7.84 4.50
C LEU A 5 9.24 7.45 4.69
N ASP A 6 9.61 6.94 5.86
CA ASP A 6 10.98 6.50 6.11
C ASP A 6 11.40 5.43 5.10
N VAL A 7 10.48 4.51 4.77
CA VAL A 7 10.73 3.44 3.79
C VAL A 7 10.74 3.96 2.35
N LEU A 8 9.67 4.64 1.92
CA LEU A 8 9.46 4.98 0.51
C LEU A 8 10.21 6.24 0.08
N ARG A 9 10.27 7.27 0.93
CA ARG A 9 10.94 8.54 0.66
C ARG A 9 12.40 8.48 1.09
N ASP A 10 12.65 8.15 2.35
CA ASP A 10 13.99 8.30 2.96
C ASP A 10 14.87 7.07 2.79
N LYS A 11 14.33 5.99 2.20
CA LYS A 11 15.04 4.75 1.88
C LYS A 11 15.73 4.12 3.10
N ALA A 12 15.10 4.25 4.26
CA ALA A 12 15.57 3.61 5.49
C ALA A 12 15.77 2.09 5.25
N PRO A 13 16.85 1.50 5.76
CA PRO A 13 17.05 0.06 5.70
C PRO A 13 15.89 -0.68 6.34
N VAL A 14 15.44 -1.76 5.69
CA VAL A 14 14.36 -2.63 6.18
C VAL A 14 14.92 -4.06 6.27
N GLY A 15 14.53 -4.81 7.31
CA GLY A 15 14.95 -6.21 7.49
C GLY A 15 14.21 -7.22 6.60
N ALA A 16 14.52 -8.50 6.77
CA ALA A 16 13.99 -9.60 5.94
C ALA A 16 12.53 -9.94 6.28
N LYS A 17 12.11 -9.81 7.53
CA LYS A 17 10.74 -10.06 8.01
C LYS A 17 10.06 -8.74 8.34
N VAL A 18 8.93 -8.47 7.69
CA VAL A 18 8.24 -7.18 7.78
C VAL A 18 6.76 -7.37 8.11
N ALA A 19 6.28 -6.66 9.13
CA ALA A 19 4.85 -6.45 9.36
C ALA A 19 4.45 -5.05 8.87
N ILE A 20 3.41 -4.97 8.05
CA ILE A 20 2.82 -3.71 7.59
C ILE A 20 1.48 -3.51 8.29
N ILE A 21 1.36 -2.42 9.05
CA ILE A 21 0.11 -2.01 9.70
C ILE A 21 -0.64 -1.07 8.77
N GLY A 22 -1.74 -1.57 8.18
CA GLY A 22 -2.59 -0.85 7.25
C GLY A 22 -2.58 -1.45 5.83
N CYS A 23 -3.77 -1.79 5.34
CA CYS A 23 -3.97 -2.41 4.02
C CYS A 23 -4.75 -1.51 3.03
N GLY A 24 -4.62 -0.18 3.18
CA GLY A 24 -5.11 0.79 2.18
C GLY A 24 -4.12 0.93 1.02
N GLY A 25 -4.35 1.91 0.13
CA GLY A 25 -3.49 2.16 -1.04
C GLY A 25 -2.00 2.24 -0.69
N ILE A 26 -1.61 3.09 0.27
CA ILE A 26 -0.22 3.23 0.73
C ILE A 26 0.35 1.91 1.26
N GLY A 27 -0.47 1.11 1.95
CA GLY A 27 -0.05 -0.20 2.47
C GLY A 27 0.29 -1.18 1.35
N PHE A 28 -0.57 -1.25 0.32
CA PHE A 28 -0.34 -2.06 -0.87
C PHE A 28 0.88 -1.59 -1.67
N ASP A 29 1.04 -0.29 -1.87
CA ASP A 29 2.21 0.27 -2.59
C ASP A 29 3.51 0.02 -1.82
N THR A 30 3.47 0.11 -0.49
CA THR A 30 4.63 -0.21 0.36
C THR A 30 4.99 -1.69 0.28
N ALA A 31 3.98 -2.58 0.29
CA ALA A 31 4.21 -4.01 0.11
C ALA A 31 4.74 -4.33 -1.30
N MET A 32 4.23 -3.66 -2.34
CA MET A 32 4.74 -3.81 -3.71
C MET A 32 6.20 -3.41 -3.81
N PHE A 33 6.57 -2.27 -3.20
CA PHE A 33 7.94 -1.78 -3.15
C PHE A 33 8.87 -2.75 -2.42
N LEU A 34 8.48 -3.19 -1.23
CA LEU A 34 9.32 -4.07 -0.39
C LEU A 34 9.43 -5.51 -0.91
N SER A 35 8.40 -5.99 -1.63
CA SER A 35 8.38 -7.33 -2.23
C SER A 35 9.01 -7.41 -3.62
N GLN A 36 9.42 -6.27 -4.20
CA GLN A 36 10.00 -6.25 -5.53
C GLN A 36 11.34 -7.01 -5.54
N SER A 37 11.40 -8.04 -6.38
CA SER A 37 12.62 -8.75 -6.75
C SER A 37 13.09 -8.27 -8.12
N GLY A 38 14.37 -7.94 -8.25
CA GLY A 38 14.95 -7.55 -9.54
C GLY A 38 14.30 -6.31 -10.17
N ALA A 39 14.44 -6.19 -11.50
CA ALA A 39 13.86 -5.09 -12.26
C ALA A 39 12.33 -5.17 -12.32
N ALA A 40 11.67 -4.02 -12.44
CA ALA A 40 10.22 -3.97 -12.62
C ALA A 40 9.83 -4.40 -14.03
N THR A 41 8.91 -5.35 -14.13
CA THR A 41 8.41 -5.90 -15.41
C THR A 41 7.53 -4.91 -16.17
N SER A 42 7.07 -3.84 -15.51
CA SER A 42 6.31 -2.75 -16.13
C SER A 42 7.04 -2.01 -17.26
N GLN A 43 8.35 -2.25 -17.42
CA GLN A 43 9.19 -1.68 -18.47
C GLN A 43 9.76 -2.72 -19.43
N ASP A 44 9.40 -4.00 -19.28
CA ASP A 44 9.86 -5.10 -20.14
C ASP A 44 8.66 -5.93 -20.59
N ILE A 45 8.33 -5.83 -21.89
CA ILE A 45 7.19 -6.53 -22.48
C ILE A 45 7.33 -8.06 -22.32
N GLY A 46 8.53 -8.60 -22.55
CA GLY A 46 8.77 -10.03 -22.50
C GLY A 46 8.65 -10.57 -21.08
N GLU A 47 9.22 -9.87 -20.10
CA GLU A 47 9.12 -10.24 -18.70
C GLU A 47 7.69 -10.07 -18.17
N PHE A 48 6.97 -9.03 -18.59
CA PHE A 48 5.55 -8.88 -18.28
C PHE A 48 4.73 -10.07 -18.81
N CYS A 49 4.93 -10.46 -20.07
CA CYS A 49 4.25 -11.61 -20.65
C CYS A 49 4.57 -12.91 -19.90
N ARG A 50 5.83 -13.14 -19.52
CA ARG A 50 6.22 -14.29 -18.68
C ARG A 50 5.56 -14.25 -17.30
N GLU A 51 5.64 -13.09 -16.63
CA GLU A 51 5.08 -12.89 -15.29
C GLU A 51 3.59 -13.23 -15.26
N TRP A 52 2.84 -12.81 -16.29
CA TRP A 52 1.40 -13.02 -16.39
C TRP A 52 0.98 -14.28 -17.15
N GLY A 53 1.93 -15.08 -17.64
CA GLY A 53 1.66 -16.34 -18.34
C GLY A 53 0.98 -16.13 -19.70
N ILE A 54 1.39 -15.11 -20.44
CA ILE A 54 0.91 -14.81 -21.80
C ILE A 54 1.76 -15.58 -22.81
N ASP A 55 1.11 -16.41 -23.63
CA ASP A 55 1.72 -17.01 -24.81
C ASP A 55 1.78 -15.98 -25.94
N THR A 56 2.97 -15.45 -26.20
CA THR A 56 3.18 -14.45 -27.26
C THR A 56 3.10 -15.04 -28.67
N SER A 57 3.14 -16.37 -28.83
CA SER A 57 2.92 -17.03 -30.12
C SER A 57 1.43 -17.11 -30.50
N LEU A 58 0.54 -16.92 -29.51
CA LEU A 58 -0.92 -17.00 -29.64
C LEU A 58 -1.41 -18.35 -30.20
N GLN A 59 -0.68 -19.43 -29.92
CA GLN A 59 -1.02 -20.78 -30.38
C GLN A 59 -1.85 -21.55 -29.35
N THR A 60 -1.85 -21.13 -28.09
CA THR A 60 -2.68 -21.70 -27.04
C THR A 60 -4.06 -21.05 -26.96
N ALA A 61 -5.04 -21.78 -26.41
CA ALA A 61 -6.39 -21.27 -26.21
C ALA A 61 -6.37 -19.99 -25.35
N GLY A 62 -6.88 -18.89 -25.92
CA GLY A 62 -6.91 -17.58 -25.25
C GLY A 62 -5.53 -16.93 -25.05
N GLY A 63 -4.46 -17.44 -25.67
CA GLY A 63 -3.11 -16.91 -25.52
C GLY A 63 -2.52 -17.11 -24.12
N LEU A 64 -2.93 -18.16 -23.41
CA LEU A 64 -2.43 -18.49 -22.07
C LEU A 64 -1.29 -19.52 -22.16
N SER A 65 -0.14 -19.20 -21.58
CA SER A 65 0.99 -20.12 -21.48
C SER A 65 0.59 -21.39 -20.72
N ALA A 66 1.01 -22.56 -21.21
CA ALA A 66 0.78 -23.84 -20.54
C ALA A 66 1.50 -23.93 -19.17
N GLU A 67 2.58 -23.17 -19.00
CA GLU A 67 3.32 -23.07 -17.74
C GLU A 67 2.64 -22.12 -16.73
N GLY A 68 1.64 -21.36 -17.17
CA GLY A 68 0.95 -20.36 -16.36
C GLY A 68 1.84 -19.16 -15.98
N PRO A 69 1.38 -18.31 -15.05
CA PRO A 69 2.11 -17.13 -14.58
C PRO A 69 3.41 -17.47 -13.84
N GLN A 70 4.52 -16.83 -14.22
CA GLN A 70 5.84 -17.05 -13.63
C GLN A 70 6.29 -15.84 -12.80
N LEU A 71 5.81 -15.72 -11.57
CA LEU A 71 6.17 -14.63 -10.66
C LEU A 71 7.32 -15.01 -9.72
N SER A 72 8.34 -14.17 -9.68
CA SER A 72 9.41 -14.27 -8.69
C SER A 72 8.87 -14.08 -7.27
N LYS A 73 9.46 -14.80 -6.31
CA LYS A 73 9.12 -14.65 -4.89
C LYS A 73 9.69 -13.36 -4.33
N SER A 74 9.00 -12.82 -3.34
CA SER A 74 9.48 -11.65 -2.59
C SER A 74 10.83 -11.97 -1.94
N PRO A 75 11.81 -11.05 -1.97
CA PRO A 75 13.07 -11.20 -1.22
C PRO A 75 12.87 -11.06 0.29
N ARG A 76 11.67 -10.66 0.72
CA ARG A 76 11.27 -10.45 2.12
C ARG A 76 10.04 -11.30 2.48
N GLN A 77 9.94 -11.68 3.74
CA GLN A 77 8.72 -12.23 4.31
C GLN A 77 7.85 -11.08 4.80
N ILE A 78 6.72 -10.82 4.11
CA ILE A 78 5.85 -9.68 4.40
C ILE A 78 4.49 -10.18 4.86
N VAL A 79 4.00 -9.62 5.96
CA VAL A 79 2.62 -9.75 6.43
C VAL A 79 1.96 -8.38 6.51
N MET A 80 0.82 -8.23 5.83
CA MET A 80 0.00 -7.03 5.87
C MET A 80 -1.18 -7.26 6.82
N LEU A 81 -1.45 -6.28 7.67
CA LEU A 81 -2.41 -6.40 8.77
C LEU A 81 -3.42 -5.25 8.71
N GLN A 82 -4.70 -5.54 8.97
CA GLN A 82 -5.72 -4.52 9.17
C GLN A 82 -6.71 -4.90 10.27
N ARG A 83 -7.26 -3.88 10.94
CA ARG A 83 -8.31 -4.05 11.96
C ARG A 83 -9.66 -4.46 11.37
N LYS A 84 -9.98 -3.94 10.18
CA LYS A 84 -11.25 -4.26 9.49
C LYS A 84 -11.30 -5.76 9.17
N ALA A 85 -12.44 -6.39 9.42
CA ALA A 85 -12.66 -7.79 9.10
C ALA A 85 -12.90 -8.04 7.60
N SER A 86 -13.18 -6.98 6.84
CA SER A 86 -13.40 -7.08 5.40
C SER A 86 -12.11 -7.46 4.66
N LYS A 87 -12.23 -7.87 3.40
CA LYS A 87 -11.08 -8.43 2.66
C LYS A 87 -9.99 -7.35 2.48
N PRO A 88 -8.71 -7.63 2.81
CA PRO A 88 -7.63 -6.69 2.55
C PRO A 88 -7.57 -6.29 1.08
N GLY A 89 -7.52 -4.98 0.83
CA GLY A 89 -7.54 -4.40 -0.51
C GLY A 89 -8.93 -4.30 -1.16
N GLU A 90 -10.02 -4.56 -0.44
CA GLU A 90 -11.40 -4.38 -0.95
C GLU A 90 -11.70 -2.92 -1.34
N GLY A 91 -11.16 -1.95 -0.60
CA GLY A 91 -11.32 -0.52 -0.88
C GLY A 91 -10.37 0.05 -1.95
N LEU A 92 -9.60 -0.80 -2.63
CA LEU A 92 -8.74 -0.34 -3.74
C LEU A 92 -9.57 -0.04 -5.00
N GLY A 93 -8.92 0.55 -6.00
CA GLY A 93 -9.56 0.85 -7.29
C GLY A 93 -10.23 -0.39 -7.91
N LYS A 94 -11.47 -0.24 -8.37
CA LYS A 94 -12.31 -1.37 -8.84
C LYS A 94 -11.65 -2.20 -9.94
N THR A 95 -10.88 -1.57 -10.82
CA THR A 95 -10.26 -2.21 -11.99
C THR A 95 -8.77 -2.54 -11.80
N THR A 96 -8.13 -2.05 -10.75
CA THR A 96 -6.68 -2.19 -10.51
C THR A 96 -6.34 -2.91 -9.22
N GLY A 97 -7.19 -2.84 -8.20
CA GLY A 97 -6.94 -3.43 -6.89
C GLY A 97 -6.73 -4.94 -6.92
N TRP A 98 -7.39 -5.64 -7.86
CA TRP A 98 -7.20 -7.08 -8.04
C TRP A 98 -5.80 -7.43 -8.55
N ILE A 99 -5.19 -6.57 -9.37
CA ILE A 99 -3.85 -6.76 -9.95
C ILE A 99 -2.84 -6.77 -8.81
N HIS A 100 -2.80 -5.71 -7.98
CA HIS A 100 -1.88 -5.61 -6.85
C HIS A 100 -2.04 -6.78 -5.87
N ARG A 101 -3.28 -7.17 -5.58
CA ARG A 101 -3.55 -8.30 -4.69
C ARG A 101 -3.03 -9.62 -5.27
N ALA A 102 -3.27 -9.88 -6.56
CA ALA A 102 -2.79 -11.09 -7.22
C ALA A 102 -1.25 -11.14 -7.22
N THR A 103 -0.60 -10.04 -7.59
CA THR A 103 0.87 -9.93 -7.58
C THR A 103 1.46 -10.18 -6.19
N LEU A 104 0.93 -9.53 -5.15
CA LEU A 104 1.44 -9.70 -3.79
C LEU A 104 1.24 -11.12 -3.26
N LEU A 105 0.09 -11.74 -3.51
CA LEU A 105 -0.17 -13.13 -3.13
C LEU A 105 0.78 -14.10 -3.84
N ALA A 106 1.00 -13.91 -5.14
CA ALA A 106 1.94 -14.73 -5.91
C ALA A 106 3.39 -14.59 -5.43
N ARG A 107 3.78 -13.38 -5.02
CA ARG A 107 5.07 -13.09 -4.36
C ARG A 107 5.18 -13.69 -2.94
N GLY A 108 4.09 -14.21 -2.38
CA GLY A 108 4.06 -14.86 -1.06
C GLY A 108 3.75 -13.94 0.10
N VAL A 109 3.28 -12.71 -0.16
CA VAL A 109 2.86 -11.77 0.89
C VAL A 109 1.58 -12.25 1.54
N LYS A 110 1.58 -12.33 2.88
CA LYS A 110 0.39 -12.69 3.67
C LYS A 110 -0.44 -11.44 3.95
N MET A 111 -1.76 -11.57 3.95
CA MET A 111 -2.68 -10.48 4.28
C MET A 111 -3.70 -10.98 5.30
N ILE A 112 -3.72 -10.39 6.49
CA ILE A 112 -4.56 -10.83 7.61
C ILE A 112 -5.51 -9.70 8.02
N PRO A 113 -6.83 -9.87 7.84
CA PRO A 113 -7.83 -8.95 8.37
C PRO A 113 -8.15 -9.24 9.84
N ALA A 114 -9.03 -8.43 10.43
CA ALA A 114 -9.55 -8.61 11.80
C ALA A 114 -8.46 -8.71 12.88
N VAL A 115 -7.40 -7.92 12.75
CA VAL A 115 -6.26 -7.92 13.68
C VAL A 115 -6.43 -6.85 14.76
N SER A 116 -6.23 -7.23 16.02
CA SER A 116 -6.06 -6.29 17.13
C SER A 116 -4.57 -6.17 17.48
N TYR A 117 -4.04 -4.95 17.51
CA TYR A 117 -2.64 -4.69 17.85
C TYR A 117 -2.51 -4.50 19.36
N GLU A 118 -1.59 -5.22 19.99
CA GLU A 118 -1.38 -5.15 21.44
C GLU A 118 -0.18 -4.26 21.79
N LYS A 119 1.00 -4.63 21.30
CA LYS A 119 2.25 -3.89 21.56
C LYS A 119 3.31 -4.21 20.51
N ILE A 120 4.34 -3.38 20.47
CA ILE A 120 5.58 -3.60 19.75
C ILE A 120 6.70 -3.53 20.78
N ASP A 121 7.57 -4.54 20.78
CA ASP A 121 8.77 -4.60 21.61
C ASP A 121 9.93 -5.26 20.85
N ASP A 122 11.00 -5.60 21.56
CA ASP A 122 12.21 -6.19 20.98
C ASP A 122 11.98 -7.60 20.39
N GLU A 123 10.92 -8.30 20.79
CA GLU A 123 10.57 -9.61 20.22
C GLU A 123 9.77 -9.48 18.91
N GLY A 124 9.10 -8.35 18.70
CA GLY A 124 8.38 -8.03 17.47
C GLY A 124 7.01 -7.41 17.69
N LEU A 125 6.05 -7.78 16.85
CA LEU A 125 4.69 -7.24 16.88
C LEU A 125 3.72 -8.25 17.53
N HIS A 126 3.17 -7.88 18.68
CA HIS A 126 2.19 -8.67 19.41
C HIS A 126 0.78 -8.30 18.94
N VAL A 127 0.01 -9.29 18.52
CA VAL A 127 -1.35 -9.13 17.98
C VAL A 127 -2.31 -10.15 18.56
N THR A 128 -3.60 -9.86 18.50
CA THR A 128 -4.67 -10.85 18.65
C THR A 128 -5.34 -11.06 17.29
N ILE A 129 -5.44 -12.33 16.86
CA ILE A 129 -6.10 -12.76 15.61
C ILE A 129 -7.05 -13.89 15.97
N GLY A 130 -8.34 -13.74 15.64
CA GLY A 130 -9.35 -14.76 15.99
C GLY A 130 -9.55 -14.99 17.49
N GLY A 131 -9.20 -13.99 18.32
CA GLY A 131 -9.23 -14.11 19.78
C GLY A 131 -7.98 -14.74 20.40
N GLU A 132 -7.03 -15.20 19.59
CA GLU A 132 -5.77 -15.78 20.05
C GLU A 132 -4.62 -14.78 19.94
N ARG A 133 -3.82 -14.69 21.01
CA ARG A 133 -2.60 -13.89 21.04
C ARG A 133 -1.51 -14.55 20.21
N GLN A 134 -0.86 -13.76 19.36
CA GLN A 134 0.22 -14.19 18.49
C GLN A 134 1.36 -13.17 18.51
N LEU A 135 2.59 -13.66 18.51
CA LEU A 135 3.79 -12.87 18.30
C LEU A 135 4.23 -13.01 16.84
N LEU A 136 4.26 -11.89 16.12
CA LEU A 136 4.89 -11.80 14.81
C LEU A 136 6.35 -11.34 15.02
N ALA A 137 7.27 -12.30 15.10
CA ALA A 137 8.70 -12.04 15.21
C ALA A 137 9.26 -11.48 13.89
N VAL A 138 9.16 -10.16 13.74
CA VAL A 138 9.55 -9.39 12.56
C VAL A 138 10.71 -8.48 12.87
N ASP A 139 11.59 -8.28 11.88
CA ASP A 139 12.71 -7.36 11.98
C ASP A 139 12.23 -5.90 11.92
N GLN A 140 11.11 -5.66 11.23
CA GLN A 140 10.59 -4.32 11.04
C GLN A 140 9.05 -4.28 11.05
N VAL A 141 8.51 -3.29 11.75
CA VAL A 141 7.10 -2.86 11.62
C VAL A 141 7.06 -1.55 10.82
N VAL A 142 6.26 -1.53 9.75
CA VAL A 142 6.04 -0.38 8.88
C VAL A 142 4.61 0.14 9.04
N ILE A 143 4.48 1.44 9.35
CA ILE A 143 3.21 2.09 9.62
C ILE A 143 2.64 2.72 8.35
N CYS A 144 1.50 2.19 7.90
CA CYS A 144 0.71 2.65 6.77
C CYS A 144 -0.75 2.94 7.22
N ALA A 145 -0.91 3.53 8.40
CA ALA A 145 -2.18 3.65 9.13
C ALA A 145 -3.05 4.85 8.73
N GLY A 146 -2.90 5.38 7.51
CA GLY A 146 -3.66 6.53 7.02
C GLY A 146 -2.92 7.85 7.21
N GLN A 147 -3.65 8.96 7.02
CA GLN A 147 -3.11 10.31 6.96
C GLN A 147 -4.08 11.28 7.64
N GLU A 148 -3.53 12.36 8.21
CA GLU A 148 -4.30 13.43 8.84
C GLU A 148 -4.10 14.76 8.08
N PRO A 149 -5.10 15.65 8.04
CA PRO A 149 -4.94 16.95 7.41
C PRO A 149 -3.94 17.82 8.16
N ARG A 150 -2.94 18.36 7.45
CA ARG A 150 -1.98 19.31 8.01
C ARG A 150 -2.46 20.75 7.83
N ARG A 151 -2.92 21.38 8.92
CA ARG A 151 -3.58 22.71 8.91
C ARG A 151 -2.89 23.78 9.75
N GLU A 152 -1.61 23.61 10.06
CA GLU A 152 -0.84 24.46 10.98
C GLU A 152 -0.93 25.97 10.69
N LEU A 153 -1.10 26.36 9.42
CA LEU A 153 -1.21 27.77 9.02
C LEU A 153 -2.66 28.27 8.89
N ALA A 154 -3.65 27.37 8.83
CA ALA A 154 -5.02 27.74 8.49
C ALA A 154 -5.64 28.70 9.51
N ASP A 155 -5.57 28.34 10.79
CA ASP A 155 -6.16 29.14 11.88
C ASP A 155 -5.34 30.39 12.20
N PRO A 156 -3.99 30.36 12.25
CA PRO A 156 -3.18 31.57 12.39
C PRO A 156 -3.44 32.62 11.30
N LEU A 157 -3.58 32.21 10.03
CA LEU A 157 -3.84 33.14 8.93
C LEU A 157 -5.25 33.75 9.03
N ARG A 158 -6.25 32.97 9.42
CA ARG A 158 -7.62 33.48 9.68
C ARG A 158 -7.63 34.48 10.83
N ALA A 159 -6.95 34.17 11.93
CA ALA A 159 -6.82 35.06 13.09
C ALA A 159 -6.12 36.39 12.72
N ALA A 160 -5.21 36.37 11.75
CA ALA A 160 -4.56 37.55 11.20
C ALA A 160 -5.42 38.31 10.16
N GLY A 161 -6.71 38.00 10.04
CA GLY A 161 -7.64 38.67 9.13
C GLY A 161 -7.38 38.40 7.65
N LYS A 162 -6.69 37.31 7.31
CA LYS A 162 -6.44 36.90 5.92
C LYS A 162 -7.56 35.99 5.42
N THR A 163 -7.96 36.18 4.16
CA THR A 163 -8.79 35.20 3.46
C THR A 163 -7.98 33.94 3.16
N VAL A 164 -8.47 32.78 3.60
CA VAL A 164 -7.77 31.49 3.48
C VAL A 164 -8.68 30.46 2.84
N HIS A 165 -8.17 29.76 1.82
CA HIS A 165 -8.83 28.61 1.20
C HIS A 165 -8.00 27.34 1.45
N LEU A 166 -8.68 26.22 1.70
CA LEU A 166 -8.05 24.91 1.87
C LEU A 166 -8.44 24.02 0.68
N ILE A 167 -7.47 23.32 0.11
CA ILE A 167 -7.67 22.37 -0.99
C ILE A 167 -6.86 21.09 -0.75
N GLY A 168 -7.36 19.94 -1.21
CA GLY A 168 -6.62 18.68 -1.15
C GLY A 168 -6.36 18.20 0.28
N GLY A 169 -5.11 17.79 0.56
CA GLY A 169 -4.71 17.08 1.79
C GLY A 169 -4.92 17.85 3.08
N CYS A 170 -4.70 19.16 3.04
CA CYS A 170 -4.93 20.02 4.21
C CYS A 170 -6.42 20.25 4.47
N ASP A 171 -7.29 20.03 3.49
CA ASP A 171 -8.74 20.07 3.68
C ASP A 171 -9.24 18.72 4.20
N VAL A 172 -9.22 17.65 3.39
CA VAL A 172 -9.69 16.33 3.82
C VAL A 172 -8.66 15.29 3.42
N ALA A 173 -8.06 14.59 4.40
CA ALA A 173 -7.08 13.53 4.19
C ALA A 173 -7.72 12.13 4.05
N ALA A 174 -8.90 11.92 4.65
CA ALA A 174 -9.62 10.65 4.55
C ALA A 174 -9.99 10.37 3.09
N GLU A 175 -9.53 9.23 2.57
CA GLU A 175 -9.77 8.80 1.18
C GLU A 175 -9.39 9.86 0.13
N LEU A 176 -8.44 10.75 0.46
CA LEU A 176 -7.96 11.72 -0.52
C LEU A 176 -7.10 11.00 -1.55
N ASP A 177 -7.56 11.02 -2.79
CA ASP A 177 -6.74 10.70 -3.95
C ASP A 177 -6.30 11.99 -4.66
N ALA A 178 -5.30 11.84 -5.53
CA ALA A 178 -4.81 12.95 -6.35
C ALA A 178 -5.93 13.58 -7.20
N ARG A 179 -6.90 12.77 -7.64
CA ARG A 179 -8.05 13.24 -8.43
C ARG A 179 -8.87 14.28 -7.68
N ARG A 180 -9.23 14.02 -6.42
CA ARG A 180 -10.00 14.97 -5.60
C ARG A 180 -9.19 16.23 -5.31
N ALA A 181 -7.90 16.10 -4.98
CA ALA A 181 -7.03 17.25 -4.74
C ALA A 181 -6.94 18.17 -5.96
N ILE A 182 -6.69 17.60 -7.14
CA ILE A 182 -6.62 18.34 -8.41
C ILE A 182 -7.97 18.99 -8.72
N ALA A 183 -9.07 18.23 -8.65
CA ALA A 183 -10.39 18.75 -8.96
C ALA A 183 -10.81 19.90 -8.02
N GLN A 184 -10.47 19.83 -6.74
CA GLN A 184 -10.75 20.88 -5.77
C GLN A 184 -9.95 22.15 -6.06
N GLY A 185 -8.66 22.02 -6.36
CA GLY A 185 -7.82 23.14 -6.76
C GLY A 185 -8.31 23.80 -8.05
N THR A 186 -8.63 23.01 -9.08
CA THR A 186 -9.18 23.53 -10.34
C THR A 186 -10.50 24.25 -10.14
N LYS A 187 -11.43 23.69 -9.34
CA LYS A 187 -12.71 24.35 -9.07
C LYS A 187 -12.54 25.69 -8.36
N LEU A 188 -11.65 25.76 -7.38
CA LEU A 188 -11.36 27.02 -6.68
C LEU A 188 -10.75 28.05 -7.65
N ALA A 189 -9.80 27.64 -8.48
CA ALA A 189 -9.14 28.53 -9.44
C ALA A 189 -10.10 29.11 -10.50
N LEU A 190 -11.15 28.38 -10.87
CA LEU A 190 -12.16 28.83 -11.83
C LEU A 190 -13.24 29.74 -11.23
N ALA A 191 -13.28 29.90 -9.90
CA ALA A 191 -14.35 30.61 -9.19
C ALA A 191 -13.87 31.84 -8.40
N ILE A 192 -12.56 32.01 -8.25
CA ILE A 192 -11.95 33.11 -7.47
C ILE A 192 -11.60 34.33 -8.33
#